data_AF-A0A7S1RGX1-F1
#
_entry.id   AF-A0A7S1RGX1-F1
#
_cell.length_a   1.000
_cell.length_b   1.000
_cell.length_c   1.000
_cell.angle_alpha   90.00
_cell.angle_beta   90.00
_cell.angle_gamma   90.00
#
_symmetry.space_group_name_H-M   'P 1'
#
loop_
_entity.id
_entity.type
_entity.pdbx_description
1 polymer ?
#
loop_
_entity_poly.entity_id
_entity_poly.type
_entity_poly.pdbx_seq_one_letter_code
_entity_poly.pdbx_strand_id
1 'polypeptide(L)'
;MKESGAFPDAKFVFVKAPSEEETEKRLRARGTESEEAVQRRCSRSQAEIDFCEKNPSYWDHVLINDDLGNSTRELLSLLRKQYPSMAQLMKVTAQRSVAFYVRSARELMAKAPERPAAFELEVQGLGNAIPTAAAVVGALTAEGHRVVRLE
;
A
#
# COMPACT_ATOMS: atom_id res chain seq x y z
N MET A 1 7.84 -15.72 -15.91
CA MET A 1 8.19 -14.35 -15.48
C MET A 1 9.03 -14.36 -14.20
N LYS A 2 8.62 -15.08 -13.15
CA LYS A 2 9.50 -15.35 -11.99
C LYS A 2 10.62 -16.34 -12.33
N GLU A 3 10.26 -17.44 -12.99
CA GLU A 3 11.21 -18.48 -13.45
C GLU A 3 12.15 -18.02 -14.57
N SER A 4 11.79 -16.97 -15.32
CA SER A 4 12.65 -16.43 -16.38
C SER A 4 13.84 -15.65 -15.84
N GLY A 5 13.92 -15.40 -14.52
CA GLY A 5 15.04 -14.70 -13.87
C GLY A 5 15.21 -13.23 -14.25
N ALA A 6 14.33 -12.68 -15.10
CA ALA A 6 14.44 -11.31 -15.61
C ALA A 6 14.31 -10.23 -14.51
N PHE A 7 13.61 -10.55 -13.42
CA PHE A 7 13.41 -9.65 -12.28
C PHE A 7 13.57 -10.44 -10.97
N PRO A 8 14.81 -10.72 -10.54
CA PRO A 8 15.07 -11.59 -9.39
C PRO A 8 14.56 -11.01 -8.06
N ASP A 9 14.52 -9.67 -7.96
CA ASP A 9 14.06 -8.95 -6.76
C ASP A 9 12.59 -8.53 -6.82
N ALA A 10 11.88 -8.86 -7.90
CA ALA A 10 10.46 -8.51 -8.02
C ALA A 10 9.60 -9.35 -7.07
N LYS A 11 8.61 -8.69 -6.47
CA LYS A 11 7.57 -9.33 -5.67
C LYS A 11 6.32 -9.51 -6.52
N PHE A 12 5.80 -10.73 -6.54
CA PHE A 12 4.63 -11.11 -7.32
C PHE A 12 3.42 -11.21 -6.40
N VAL A 13 2.46 -10.30 -6.58
CA VAL A 13 1.19 -10.30 -5.85
C VAL A 13 0.09 -10.75 -6.79
N PHE A 14 -0.62 -11.83 -6.44
CA PHE A 14 -1.82 -12.25 -7.15
C PHE A 14 -3.04 -11.59 -6.52
N VAL A 15 -3.86 -10.93 -7.32
CA VAL A 15 -5.10 -10.30 -6.84
C VAL A 15 -6.28 -11.10 -7.35
N LYS A 16 -7.03 -11.72 -6.44
CA LYS A 16 -8.23 -12.49 -6.78
C LYS A 16 -9.48 -11.88 -6.19
N ALA A 17 -10.60 -12.04 -6.89
CA ALA A 17 -11.92 -11.75 -6.34
C ALA A 17 -12.27 -12.77 -5.23
N PRO A 18 -13.18 -12.44 -4.29
CA PRO A 18 -13.63 -13.37 -3.26
C PRO A 18 -14.36 -14.57 -3.83
N SER A 19 -15.13 -14.39 -4.91
CA SER A 19 -15.78 -15.48 -5.64
C SER A 19 -15.93 -15.17 -7.13
N GLU A 20 -15.98 -16.23 -7.93
CA GLU A 20 -16.27 -16.13 -9.36
C GLU A 20 -17.69 -15.65 -9.62
N GLU A 21 -18.65 -16.13 -8.83
CA GLU A 21 -20.07 -15.75 -8.93
C GLU A 21 -20.25 -14.24 -8.76
N GLU A 22 -19.53 -13.62 -7.82
CA GLU A 22 -19.56 -12.16 -7.66
C GLU A 22 -18.95 -11.45 -8.87
N THR A 23 -17.86 -11.98 -9.41
CA THR A 23 -17.18 -11.40 -10.58
C THR A 23 -18.09 -11.45 -11.80
N GLU A 24 -18.73 -12.58 -12.04
CA GLU A 24 -19.70 -12.78 -13.12
C GLU A 24 -20.91 -11.85 -12.95
N LYS A 25 -21.48 -11.78 -11.73
CA LYS A 25 -22.59 -10.88 -11.43
C LYS A 25 -22.22 -9.42 -11.69
N ARG A 26 -21.02 -8.98 -11.30
CA ARG A 26 -20.51 -7.63 -11.56
C ARG A 26 -20.29 -7.38 -13.06
N LEU A 27 -19.78 -8.35 -13.82
CA LEU A 27 -19.60 -8.24 -15.27
C LEU A 27 -20.96 -8.11 -15.99
N ARG A 28 -21.92 -8.98 -15.65
CA ARG A 28 -23.28 -8.94 -16.19
C ARG A 28 -24.00 -7.63 -15.85
N ALA A 29 -23.86 -7.14 -14.62
CA ALA A 29 -24.47 -5.88 -14.18
C ALA A 29 -23.97 -4.65 -14.95
N ARG A 30 -22.76 -4.69 -15.52
CA ARG A 30 -22.25 -3.59 -16.36
C ARG A 30 -22.97 -3.48 -17.70
N GLY A 31 -23.55 -4.57 -18.20
CA GLY A 31 -24.30 -4.60 -19.46
C GLY A 31 -23.48 -4.22 -20.72
N THR A 32 -22.16 -4.09 -20.59
CA THR A 32 -21.26 -3.63 -21.67
C THR A 32 -20.67 -4.78 -22.49
N GLU A 33 -20.95 -6.03 -22.12
CA GLU A 33 -20.29 -7.21 -22.70
C GLU A 33 -21.31 -8.26 -23.12
N SER A 34 -21.00 -8.98 -24.21
CA SER A 34 -21.83 -10.11 -24.65
C SER A 34 -21.67 -11.31 -23.72
N GLU A 35 -22.65 -12.22 -23.75
CA GLU A 35 -22.63 -13.44 -22.96
C GLU A 35 -21.35 -14.27 -23.19
N GLU A 36 -20.92 -14.38 -24.44
CA GLU A 36 -19.72 -15.13 -24.83
C GLU A 36 -18.43 -14.45 -24.35
N ALA A 37 -18.43 -13.12 -24.19
CA ALA A 37 -17.31 -12.39 -23.62
C ALA A 37 -17.22 -12.60 -22.11
N VAL A 38 -18.36 -12.58 -21.41
CA VAL A 38 -18.45 -12.86 -19.97
C VAL A 38 -17.96 -14.27 -19.66
N GLN A 39 -18.49 -15.29 -20.35
CA GLN A 39 -18.09 -16.68 -20.14
C GLN A 39 -16.60 -16.90 -20.38
N ARG A 40 -16.04 -16.34 -21.47
CA ARG A 40 -14.60 -16.43 -21.75
C ARG A 40 -13.74 -15.83 -20.64
N ARG A 41 -14.18 -14.70 -20.06
CA ARG A 41 -13.46 -14.08 -18.94
C ARG A 41 -13.57 -14.89 -17.67
N CYS A 42 -14.75 -15.43 -17.34
CA CYS A 42 -14.92 -16.31 -16.20
C CYS A 42 -14.04 -17.56 -16.33
N SER A 43 -14.06 -18.25 -17.48
CA SER A 43 -13.22 -19.43 -17.70
C SER A 43 -11.73 -19.12 -17.58
N ARG A 44 -11.29 -17.95 -18.04
CA ARG A 44 -9.90 -17.51 -17.90
C ARG A 44 -9.54 -17.21 -16.44
N SER A 45 -10.42 -16.54 -15.71
CA SER A 45 -10.26 -16.29 -14.28
C SER A 45 -10.09 -17.59 -13.50
N GLN A 46 -10.92 -18.60 -13.77
CA GLN A 46 -10.82 -19.91 -13.13
C GLN A 46 -9.47 -20.57 -13.43
N ALA A 47 -9.00 -20.52 -14.67
CA ALA A 47 -7.69 -21.06 -15.03
C ALA A 47 -6.53 -20.35 -14.32
N GLU A 48 -6.61 -19.03 -14.13
CA GLU A 48 -5.61 -18.24 -13.40
C GLU A 48 -5.62 -18.55 -11.89
N ILE A 49 -6.82 -18.75 -11.29
CA ILE A 49 -6.97 -19.19 -9.89
C ILE A 49 -6.42 -20.60 -9.71
N ASP A 50 -6.81 -21.55 -10.54
CA ASP A 50 -6.30 -22.92 -10.53
C ASP A 50 -4.77 -22.96 -10.63
N PHE A 51 -4.20 -22.12 -11.50
CA PHE A 51 -2.75 -22.00 -11.63
C PHE A 51 -2.12 -21.47 -10.35
N CYS A 52 -2.71 -20.45 -9.72
CA CYS A 52 -2.25 -19.91 -8.44
C CYS A 52 -2.28 -20.97 -7.33
N GLU A 53 -3.36 -21.75 -7.25
CA GLU A 53 -3.53 -22.79 -6.22
C GLU A 53 -2.59 -23.98 -6.42
N LYS A 54 -2.34 -24.37 -7.69
CA LYS A 54 -1.37 -25.42 -8.04
C LYS A 54 0.09 -24.99 -7.87
N ASN A 55 0.36 -23.68 -7.92
CA ASN A 55 1.71 -23.12 -7.87
C ASN A 55 1.85 -22.04 -6.77
N PRO A 56 1.64 -22.40 -5.48
CA PRO A 56 1.63 -21.41 -4.40
C PRO A 56 2.98 -20.70 -4.21
N SER A 57 4.09 -21.31 -4.62
CA SER A 57 5.43 -20.71 -4.56
C SER A 57 5.69 -19.64 -5.63
N TYR A 58 4.84 -19.56 -6.65
CA TYR A 58 4.99 -18.58 -7.73
C TYR A 58 4.69 -17.16 -7.23
N TRP A 59 3.81 -17.03 -6.25
CA TRP A 59 3.36 -15.76 -5.71
C TRP A 59 3.98 -15.49 -4.34
N ASP A 60 4.43 -14.26 -4.11
CA ASP A 60 4.90 -13.83 -2.79
C ASP A 60 3.72 -13.52 -1.86
N HIS A 61 2.58 -13.11 -2.43
CA HIS A 61 1.35 -12.82 -1.69
C HIS A 61 0.10 -13.03 -2.55
N VAL A 62 -1.00 -13.45 -1.93
CA VAL A 62 -2.32 -13.55 -2.55
C VAL A 62 -3.27 -12.58 -1.86
N LEU A 63 -3.68 -11.54 -2.57
CA LEU A 63 -4.60 -10.50 -2.11
C LEU A 63 -6.03 -10.83 -2.54
N ILE A 64 -6.96 -10.90 -1.58
CA ILE A 64 -8.38 -11.03 -1.87
C ILE A 64 -8.98 -9.63 -1.99
N ASN A 65 -9.58 -9.34 -3.14
CA ASN A 65 -10.20 -8.06 -3.46
C ASN A 65 -11.72 -8.09 -3.21
N ASP A 66 -12.11 -8.21 -1.95
CA ASP A 66 -13.51 -8.19 -1.51
C ASP A 66 -14.01 -6.76 -1.27
N ASP A 67 -13.25 -5.98 -0.50
CA ASP A 67 -13.47 -4.59 -0.14
C ASP A 67 -12.25 -3.74 -0.49
N LEU A 68 -12.48 -2.68 -1.27
CA LEU A 68 -11.42 -1.79 -1.74
C LEU A 68 -10.59 -1.22 -0.56
N GLY A 69 -11.25 -0.90 0.55
CA GLY A 69 -10.59 -0.35 1.74
C GLY A 69 -9.64 -1.36 2.40
N ASN A 70 -10.12 -2.57 2.66
CA ASN A 70 -9.35 -3.68 3.20
C ASN A 70 -8.18 -4.05 2.29
N SER A 71 -8.45 -4.29 1.01
CA SER A 71 -7.42 -4.73 0.06
C SER A 71 -6.36 -3.66 -0.15
N THR A 72 -6.75 -2.37 -0.14
CA THR A 72 -5.78 -1.27 -0.19
C THR A 72 -4.92 -1.21 1.07
N ARG A 73 -5.51 -1.38 2.26
CA ARG A 73 -4.75 -1.42 3.53
C ARG A 73 -3.75 -2.57 3.55
N GLU A 74 -4.17 -3.75 3.11
CA GLU A 74 -3.32 -4.93 3.02
C GLU A 74 -2.17 -4.73 2.05
N LEU A 75 -2.46 -4.24 0.83
CA LEU A 75 -1.43 -3.94 -0.16
C LEU A 75 -0.42 -2.90 0.35
N LEU A 76 -0.89 -1.83 1.01
CA LEU A 76 -0.01 -0.83 1.61
C LEU A 76 0.87 -1.43 2.71
N SER A 77 0.33 -2.33 3.53
CA SER A 77 1.11 -3.03 4.56
C SER A 77 2.26 -3.84 3.95
N LEU A 78 1.97 -4.58 2.87
CA LEU A 78 2.98 -5.35 2.12
C LEU A 78 4.06 -4.43 1.55
N LEU A 79 3.68 -3.31 0.93
CA LEU A 79 4.61 -2.35 0.37
C LEU A 79 5.51 -1.73 1.43
N ARG A 80 4.97 -1.34 2.59
CA ARG A 80 5.76 -0.80 3.71
C ARG A 80 6.75 -1.81 4.25
N LYS A 81 6.34 -3.08 4.39
CA LYS A 81 7.22 -4.16 4.84
C LYS A 81 8.36 -4.41 3.85
N GLN A 82 8.04 -4.38 2.55
CA GLN A 82 9.01 -4.66 1.48
C GLN A 82 9.96 -3.49 1.23
N TYR A 83 9.46 -2.25 1.36
CA TYR A 83 10.21 -1.03 1.08
C TYR A 83 10.16 -0.08 2.29
N PRO A 84 10.91 -0.37 3.38
CA PRO A 84 10.97 0.52 4.54
C PRO A 84 11.43 1.94 4.20
N SER A 85 12.19 2.11 3.10
CA SER A 85 12.61 3.42 2.61
C SER A 85 11.48 4.31 2.11
N MET A 86 10.27 3.76 1.88
CA MET A 86 9.09 4.56 1.50
C MET A 86 8.54 5.39 2.67
N ALA A 87 8.90 5.04 3.90
CA ALA A 87 8.54 5.79 5.09
C ALA A 87 9.80 6.39 5.74
N GLN A 88 9.70 7.65 6.16
CA GLN A 88 10.74 8.27 6.99
C GLN A 88 10.21 8.44 8.41
N LEU A 89 10.99 7.99 9.40
CA LEU A 89 10.67 8.18 10.80
C LEU A 89 11.35 9.45 11.33
N MET A 90 10.55 10.40 11.81
CA MET A 90 11.00 11.56 12.57
C MET A 90 10.65 11.39 14.05
N LYS A 91 11.68 11.37 14.91
CA LYS A 91 11.51 11.30 16.36
C LYS A 91 11.47 12.71 16.97
N VAL A 92 10.41 12.98 17.73
CA VAL A 92 10.23 14.21 18.52
C VAL A 92 10.61 13.87 19.96
N THR A 93 11.85 14.18 20.32
CA THR A 93 12.44 13.79 21.62
C THR A 93 12.72 14.98 22.54
N ALA A 94 12.63 16.21 22.04
CA ALA A 94 12.91 17.42 22.78
C ALA A 94 11.70 18.36 22.74
N GLN A 95 11.56 19.19 23.76
CA GLN A 95 10.56 20.24 23.80
C GLN A 95 11.02 21.44 22.95
N ARG A 96 11.04 21.27 21.63
CA ARG A 96 11.18 22.37 20.68
C ARG A 96 9.80 22.81 20.19
N SER A 97 9.74 23.99 19.58
CA SER A 97 8.49 24.50 19.02
C SER A 97 7.96 23.60 17.90
N VAL A 98 6.65 23.55 17.74
CA VAL A 98 5.99 22.83 16.63
C VAL A 98 6.55 23.30 15.28
N ALA A 99 6.74 24.62 15.11
CA ALA A 99 7.30 25.21 13.89
C ALA A 99 8.71 24.67 13.54
N PHE A 100 9.54 24.39 14.54
CA PHE A 100 10.85 23.77 14.32
C PHE A 100 10.73 22.37 13.70
N TYR A 101 9.81 21.56 14.23
CA TYR A 101 9.59 20.20 13.75
C TYR A 101 8.88 20.16 12.40
N VAL A 102 7.95 21.09 12.14
CA VAL A 102 7.33 21.23 10.81
C VAL A 102 8.39 21.60 9.76
N ARG A 103 9.33 22.51 10.07
CA ARG A 103 10.43 22.83 9.16
C ARG A 103 11.34 21.61 8.92
N SER A 104 11.72 20.93 10.00
CA SER A 104 12.56 19.72 9.92
C SER A 104 11.90 18.62 9.07
N ALA A 105 10.59 18.41 9.25
CA ALA A 105 9.80 17.47 8.45
C ALA A 105 9.85 17.82 6.96
N ARG A 106 9.68 19.09 6.59
CA ARG A 106 9.75 19.55 5.20
C ARG A 106 11.12 19.31 4.58
N GLU A 107 12.19 19.60 5.31
CA GLU A 107 13.56 19.35 4.85
C GLU A 107 13.82 17.85 4.64
N LEU A 108 13.29 17.01 5.53
CA LEU A 108 13.43 15.55 5.43
C LEU A 108 12.69 15.00 4.20
N MET A 109 11.46 15.46 3.96
CA MET A 109 10.66 15.11 2.79
C MET A 109 11.28 15.63 1.48
N ALA A 110 11.93 16.80 1.49
CA ALA A 110 12.56 17.40 0.31
C ALA A 110 13.91 16.74 -0.08
N LYS A 111 14.62 16.11 0.86
CA LYS A 111 15.93 15.47 0.65
C LYS A 111 15.84 14.05 0.08
N ALA A 112 15.02 13.81 -0.95
CA ALA A 112 14.94 12.49 -1.58
C ALA A 112 15.44 12.45 -3.04
N PRO A 113 16.77 12.56 -3.32
CA PRO A 113 17.27 12.53 -4.69
C PRO A 113 17.67 11.12 -5.18
N GLU A 114 17.90 10.13 -4.29
CA GLU A 114 18.56 8.86 -4.67
C GLU A 114 17.78 7.56 -4.34
N ARG A 115 16.57 7.68 -3.80
CA ARG A 115 15.66 6.54 -3.52
C ARG A 115 14.26 6.99 -3.92
N PRO A 116 13.30 6.07 -4.19
CA PRO A 116 11.91 6.50 -4.34
C PRO A 116 11.58 7.42 -3.17
N ALA A 117 11.14 8.64 -3.47
CA ALA A 117 10.93 9.66 -2.45
C ALA A 117 10.04 9.09 -1.35
N ALA A 118 10.37 9.34 -0.10
CA ALA A 118 9.54 8.87 1.00
C ALA A 118 8.12 9.41 0.78
N PHE A 119 7.16 8.51 0.62
CA PHE A 119 5.77 8.84 0.36
C PHE A 119 5.01 9.11 1.67
N GLU A 120 5.60 8.70 2.80
CA GLU A 120 5.02 8.84 4.13
C GLU A 120 6.06 9.36 5.13
N LEU A 121 5.63 10.27 6.00
CA LEU A 121 6.40 10.68 7.18
C LEU A 121 5.72 10.12 8.42
N GLU A 122 6.44 9.31 9.19
CA GLU A 122 6.02 8.84 10.49
C GLU A 122 6.59 9.75 11.58
N VAL A 123 5.74 10.25 12.47
CA VAL A 123 6.15 11.10 13.58
C VAL A 123 5.91 10.36 14.89
N GLN A 124 6.98 10.10 15.62
CA GLN A 124 6.96 9.45 16.93
C GLN A 124 7.34 10.47 18.01
N GLY A 125 6.46 10.70 18.97
CA GLY A 125 6.77 11.50 20.16
C GLY A 125 7.23 10.61 21.30
N LEU A 126 8.24 11.03 22.06
CA LEU A 126 8.70 10.29 23.24
C LEU A 126 8.44 11.09 24.52
N GLY A 127 7.83 10.44 25.52
CA GLY A 127 7.60 11.02 26.85
C GLY A 127 6.81 12.34 26.79
N ASN A 128 7.36 13.40 27.35
CA ASN A 128 6.71 14.72 27.40
C ASN A 128 6.62 15.43 26.04
N ALA A 129 7.21 14.87 24.98
CA ALA A 129 7.16 15.42 23.63
C ALA A 129 5.97 14.89 22.78
N ILE A 130 5.20 13.92 23.29
CA ILE A 130 4.01 13.36 22.62
C ILE A 130 3.01 14.45 22.18
N PRO A 131 2.65 15.46 23.01
CA PRO A 131 1.74 16.52 22.57
C PRO A 131 2.31 17.36 21.42
N THR A 132 3.64 17.56 21.41
CA THR A 132 4.32 18.30 20.34
C THR A 132 4.29 17.49 19.04
N ALA A 133 4.53 16.18 19.10
CA ALA A 133 4.43 15.29 17.95
C ALA A 133 3.01 15.32 17.34
N ALA A 134 1.97 15.27 18.18
CA ALA A 134 0.58 15.35 17.72
C ALA A 134 0.28 16.68 17.01
N ALA A 135 0.76 17.81 17.54
CA ALA A 135 0.60 19.12 16.91
C ALA A 135 1.33 19.22 15.56
N VAL A 136 2.51 18.61 15.44
CA VAL A 136 3.26 18.53 14.17
C VAL A 136 2.50 17.71 13.14
N VAL A 137 1.96 16.56 13.51
CA VAL A 137 1.13 15.73 12.62
C VAL A 137 -0.10 16.52 12.14
N GLY A 138 -0.78 17.21 13.04
CA GLY A 138 -1.95 18.04 12.69
C GLY A 138 -1.60 19.14 11.68
N ALA A 139 -0.49 19.86 11.90
CA ALA A 139 -0.04 20.91 10.99
C ALA A 139 0.30 20.37 9.59
N LEU A 140 1.02 19.25 9.50
CA LEU A 140 1.40 18.66 8.22
C LEU A 140 0.20 18.05 7.48
N THR A 141 -0.73 17.42 8.19
CA THR A 141 -1.94 16.83 7.59
C THR A 141 -2.86 17.90 7.01
N ALA A 142 -2.97 19.06 7.69
CA ALA A 142 -3.73 20.21 7.18
C ALA A 142 -3.17 20.76 5.85
N GLU A 143 -1.89 20.53 5.58
CA GLU A 143 -1.21 20.90 4.32
C GLU A 143 -1.32 19.82 3.23
N GLY A 144 -2.07 18.74 3.49
CA GLY A 144 -2.28 17.63 2.54
C GLY A 144 -1.19 16.56 2.56
N HIS A 145 -0.25 16.62 3.53
CA HIS A 145 0.76 15.57 3.68
C HIS A 145 0.19 14.32 4.34
N ARG A 146 0.64 13.15 3.88
CA ARG A 146 0.31 11.86 4.49
C ARG A 146 1.27 11.58 5.64
N VAL A 147 0.82 11.86 6.88
CA VAL A 147 1.61 11.71 8.11
C VAL A 147 0.95 10.70 9.04
N VAL A 148 1.74 9.78 9.58
CA VAL A 148 1.27 8.74 10.52
C VAL A 148 1.81 9.03 11.92
N ARG A 149 0.95 8.91 12.94
CA ARG A 149 1.34 9.05 14.35
C ARG A 149 1.69 7.68 14.92
N LEU A 150 2.85 7.58 15.56
CA LEU A 150 3.26 6.45 16.39
C LEU A 150 3.36 6.91 17.85
N GLU A 151 2.81 6.11 18.78
CA GLU A 151 2.80 6.36 20.22
C GLU A 151 4.11 5.97 20.92
#